data_AF-A0A2D5X5W5-F1
#
_entry.id   AF-A0A2D5X5W5-F1
#
_cell.length_a   1.000
_cell.length_b   1.000
_cell.length_c   1.000
_cell.angle_alpha   90.00
_cell.angle_beta   90.00
_cell.angle_gamma   90.00
#
_symmetry.space_group_name_H-M   'P 1'
#
loop_
_entity.id
_entity.type
_entity.pdbx_description
1 polymer ?
#
loop_
_entity_poly.entity_id
_entity_poly.type
_entity_poly.pdbx_seq_one_letter_code
_entity_poly.pdbx_strand_id
1 'polypeptide(L)'
;MLCLLRCIQHTMQSHLKQGVYFWIAAVLVLFTVIRRELNHLPDLFIDMQALWLGHNYDWWEDRLLLVIYIIALGLLIYAWRYCWAVLKTTPLWLYLSVAALALLQYIGENAIGFSHSLGIVVEELSEAVIYLLALGYLWSFKVAGFEERLERRLELKEVTH
;
A
#
# COMPACT_ATOMS: atom_id res chain seq x y z
N MET A 1 6.28 9.39 -2.60
CA MET A 1 7.70 9.10 -2.94
C MET A 1 8.53 8.60 -1.75
N LEU A 2 8.50 9.25 -0.58
CA LEU A 2 9.25 8.82 0.62
C LEU A 2 8.87 7.43 1.15
N CYS A 3 7.58 7.05 1.11
CA CYS A 3 7.14 5.71 1.52
C CYS A 3 7.80 4.61 0.67
N LEU A 4 7.97 4.85 -0.63
CA LEU A 4 8.56 3.89 -1.57
C LEU A 4 10.04 3.64 -1.25
N LEU A 5 10.79 4.71 -1.00
CA LEU A 5 12.19 4.61 -0.57
C LEU A 5 12.32 3.81 0.74
N ARG A 6 11.39 4.03 1.69
CA ARG A 6 11.37 3.25 2.94
C ARG A 6 11.02 1.79 2.73
N CYS A 7 10.05 1.46 1.88
CA CYS A 7 9.73 0.07 1.56
C CYS A 7 10.90 -0.65 0.85
N ILE A 8 11.60 0.03 -0.06
CA ILE A 8 12.82 -0.51 -0.69
C ILE A 8 13.93 -0.71 0.36
N GLN A 9 14.15 0.28 1.23
CA GLN A 9 15.13 0.15 2.31
C GLN A 9 14.79 -1.05 3.22
N HIS A 10 13.53 -1.22 3.59
CA HIS A 10 13.07 -2.35 4.41
C HIS A 10 13.23 -3.68 3.67
N THR A 11 13.04 -3.71 2.35
CA THR A 11 13.33 -4.89 1.51
C THR A 11 14.80 -5.27 1.60
N MET A 12 15.71 -4.31 1.50
CA MET A 12 17.17 -4.55 1.60
C MET A 12 17.62 -4.95 3.01
N GLN A 13 16.91 -4.50 4.04
CA GLN A 13 17.24 -4.78 5.45
C GLN A 13 16.59 -6.06 5.99
N SER A 14 15.66 -6.68 5.25
CA SER A 14 14.96 -7.90 5.69
C SER A 14 15.86 -9.11 5.48
N HIS A 15 16.11 -9.86 6.56
CA HIS A 15 16.86 -11.12 6.52
C HIS A 15 15.94 -12.32 6.28
N LEU A 16 14.66 -12.21 6.68
CA LEU A 16 13.67 -13.25 6.42
C LEU A 16 13.20 -13.20 4.97
N LYS A 17 13.29 -14.34 4.26
CA LYS A 17 12.76 -14.47 2.88
C LYS A 17 11.29 -14.02 2.79
N GLN A 18 10.46 -14.41 3.77
CA GLN A 18 9.05 -13.97 3.82
C GLN A 18 8.90 -12.45 4.02
N GLY A 19 9.78 -11.83 4.80
CA GLY A 19 9.81 -10.38 4.99
C GLY A 19 10.17 -9.64 3.70
N VAL A 20 11.19 -10.12 2.97
CA VAL A 20 11.58 -9.59 1.66
C VAL A 20 10.40 -9.59 0.68
N TYR A 21 9.70 -10.73 0.53
CA TYR A 21 8.54 -10.82 -0.37
C TYR A 21 7.38 -9.91 0.06
N PHE A 22 7.16 -9.76 1.36
CA PHE A 22 6.16 -8.83 1.89
C PHE A 22 6.47 -7.39 1.50
N TRP A 23 7.72 -6.94 1.67
CA TRP A 23 8.11 -5.56 1.32
C TRP A 23 8.12 -5.32 -0.19
N ILE A 24 8.51 -6.31 -0.99
CA ILE A 24 8.37 -6.23 -2.45
C ILE A 24 6.90 -6.04 -2.84
N ALA A 25 5.98 -6.83 -2.25
CA ALA A 25 4.55 -6.65 -2.49
C ALA A 25 4.09 -5.25 -2.08
N ALA A 26 4.57 -4.72 -0.94
CA ALA A 26 4.26 -3.37 -0.50
C ALA A 26 4.77 -2.29 -1.48
N VAL A 27 5.98 -2.45 -2.04
CA VAL A 27 6.53 -1.56 -3.08
C VAL A 27 5.65 -1.59 -4.32
N LEU A 28 5.25 -2.79 -4.79
CA LEU A 28 4.39 -2.95 -5.96
C LEU A 28 3.03 -2.26 -5.75
N VAL A 29 2.38 -2.49 -4.61
CA VAL A 29 1.10 -1.83 -4.27
C VAL A 29 1.27 -0.31 -4.24
N LEU A 30 2.30 0.20 -3.58
CA LEU A 30 2.51 1.64 -3.49
C LEU A 30 2.78 2.28 -4.86
N PHE A 31 3.46 1.56 -5.75
CA PHE A 31 3.66 1.97 -7.14
C PHE A 31 2.33 2.05 -7.90
N THR A 32 1.44 1.05 -7.74
CA THR A 32 0.09 1.10 -8.36
C THR A 32 -0.74 2.28 -7.87
N VAL A 33 -0.67 2.60 -6.57
CA VAL A 33 -1.40 3.72 -5.97
C VAL A 33 -0.88 5.06 -6.50
N ILE A 34 0.43 5.30 -6.43
CA ILE A 34 1.03 6.54 -6.98
C ILE A 34 0.68 6.71 -8.45
N ARG A 35 0.67 5.61 -9.22
CA ARG A 35 0.30 5.63 -10.63
C ARG A 35 -1.17 6.00 -10.83
N ARG A 36 -2.09 5.44 -10.04
CA ARG A 36 -3.52 5.80 -10.09
C ARG A 36 -3.72 7.30 -9.85
N GLU A 37 -3.06 7.85 -8.84
CA GLU A 37 -3.13 9.28 -8.53
C GLU A 37 -2.47 10.14 -9.63
N LEU A 38 -1.37 9.67 -10.24
CA LEU A 38 -0.80 10.32 -11.43
C LEU A 38 -1.72 10.23 -12.65
N ASN A 39 -2.58 9.21 -12.74
CA ASN A 39 -3.52 9.05 -13.84
C ASN A 39 -4.74 9.98 -13.74
N HIS A 40 -4.87 10.76 -12.67
CA HIS A 40 -5.78 11.91 -12.62
C HIS A 40 -5.16 13.22 -13.17
N LEU A 41 -3.86 13.20 -13.52
CA LEU A 41 -3.15 14.33 -14.13
C LEU A 41 -3.10 14.37 -15.68
N PRO A 42 -3.43 13.34 -16.49
CA PRO A 42 -3.16 13.37 -17.92
C PRO A 42 -4.37 13.87 -18.72
N ASP A 43 -4.67 15.15 -18.61
CA ASP A 43 -5.25 15.92 -19.72
C ASP A 43 -4.18 16.78 -20.43
N LEU A 44 -2.94 16.83 -19.92
CA LEU A 44 -1.93 17.78 -20.38
C LEU A 44 -0.77 17.21 -21.22
N PHE A 45 -0.51 15.89 -21.20
CA PHE A 45 0.78 15.36 -21.69
C PHE A 45 0.73 14.13 -22.61
N ILE A 46 -0.41 13.48 -22.86
CA ILE A 46 -0.49 12.26 -23.68
C ILE A 46 -1.67 12.38 -24.65
N ASP A 47 -1.39 12.30 -25.95
CA ASP A 47 -2.43 12.17 -26.98
C ASP A 47 -3.20 10.85 -26.75
N MET A 48 -4.41 10.93 -26.18
CA MET A 48 -5.32 9.81 -25.87
C MET A 48 -5.74 8.96 -27.09
N GLN A 49 -5.24 9.25 -28.30
CA GLN A 49 -5.58 8.55 -29.54
C GLN A 49 -4.43 7.66 -30.05
N ALA A 50 -3.34 7.53 -29.29
CA ALA A 50 -2.24 6.65 -29.64
C ALA A 50 -2.65 5.17 -29.53
N LEU A 51 -3.17 4.63 -30.64
CA LEU A 51 -3.42 3.20 -30.83
C LEU A 51 -2.09 2.44 -30.87
N TRP A 52 -1.73 1.80 -29.75
CA TRP A 52 -0.57 0.91 -29.68
C TRP A 52 -1.04 -0.54 -29.72
N LEU A 53 -0.57 -1.31 -30.71
CA LEU A 53 -1.01 -2.70 -30.96
C LEU A 53 -2.54 -2.85 -31.12
N GLY A 54 -3.21 -1.83 -31.66
CA GLY A 54 -4.65 -1.87 -31.95
C GLY A 54 -5.57 -1.68 -30.74
N HIS A 55 -5.03 -1.36 -29.56
CA HIS A 55 -5.80 -1.01 -28.35
C HIS A 55 -5.37 0.36 -27.81
N ASN A 56 -6.26 1.02 -27.05
CA ASN A 56 -5.95 2.32 -26.45
C ASN A 56 -4.91 2.16 -25.32
N TYR A 57 -4.19 3.25 -25.02
CA TYR A 57 -3.27 3.33 -23.90
C TYR A 57 -3.92 2.86 -22.59
N ASP A 58 -5.14 3.32 -22.30
CA ASP A 58 -5.90 2.96 -21.08
C ASP A 58 -6.10 1.45 -20.93
N TRP A 59 -6.31 0.74 -22.04
CA TRP A 59 -6.49 -0.71 -22.01
C TRP A 59 -5.20 -1.44 -21.61
N TRP A 60 -4.05 -1.01 -22.16
CA TRP A 60 -2.75 -1.57 -21.79
C TRP A 60 -2.40 -1.24 -20.34
N GLU A 61 -2.73 -0.03 -19.94
CA GLU A 61 -2.63 0.48 -18.57
C GLU A 61 -3.36 -0.42 -17.57
N ASP A 62 -4.63 -0.72 -17.82
CA ASP A 62 -5.45 -1.54 -16.93
C ASP A 62 -4.95 -2.98 -16.85
N ARG A 63 -4.53 -3.55 -17.99
CA ARG A 63 -3.98 -4.90 -18.04
C ARG A 63 -2.67 -5.03 -17.29
N LEU A 64 -1.78 -4.05 -17.40
CA LEU A 64 -0.51 -4.04 -16.69
C LEU A 64 -0.70 -3.89 -15.18
N LEU A 65 -1.62 -3.02 -14.74
CA LEU A 65 -2.00 -2.92 -13.32
C LEU A 65 -2.55 -4.24 -12.79
N LEU A 66 -3.43 -4.89 -13.54
CA LEU A 66 -4.03 -6.16 -13.14
C LEU A 66 -2.95 -7.23 -12.93
N VAL A 67 -1.94 -7.31 -13.80
CA VAL A 67 -0.80 -8.23 -13.62
C VAL A 67 -0.01 -7.88 -12.35
N ILE A 68 0.29 -6.60 -12.12
CA ILE A 68 0.98 -6.16 -10.90
C ILE A 68 0.17 -6.53 -9.65
N TYR A 69 -1.15 -6.33 -9.66
CA TYR A 69 -2.02 -6.70 -8.55
C TYR A 69 -2.01 -8.19 -8.27
N ILE A 70 -2.07 -9.03 -9.30
CA ILE A 70 -2.00 -10.49 -9.13
C ILE A 70 -0.66 -10.91 -8.52
N ILE A 71 0.46 -10.32 -9.00
CA ILE A 71 1.79 -10.61 -8.45
C ILE A 71 1.87 -10.17 -6.98
N ALA A 72 1.44 -8.94 -6.68
CA ALA A 72 1.44 -8.42 -5.31
C ALA A 72 0.58 -9.29 -4.37
N LEU A 73 -0.60 -9.71 -4.82
CA LEU A 73 -1.47 -10.60 -4.07
C LEU A 73 -0.83 -11.97 -3.84
N GLY A 74 -0.21 -12.57 -4.86
CA GLY A 74 0.51 -13.83 -4.74
C GLY A 74 1.66 -13.75 -3.72
N LEU A 75 2.43 -12.65 -3.75
CA LEU A 75 3.49 -12.40 -2.79
C LEU A 75 2.95 -12.21 -1.36
N LEU A 76 1.82 -11.51 -1.19
CA LEU A 76 1.16 -11.33 0.11
C LEU A 76 0.63 -12.65 0.67
N ILE A 77 0.06 -13.52 -0.18
CA ILE A 77 -0.38 -14.86 0.20
C ILE A 77 0.81 -15.72 0.62
N TYR A 78 1.92 -15.66 -0.13
CA TYR A 78 3.14 -16.37 0.22
C TYR A 78 3.72 -15.87 1.57
N ALA A 79 3.72 -14.56 1.78
CA ALA A 79 4.18 -13.91 3.01
C ALA A 79 3.08 -13.80 4.08
N TRP A 80 1.99 -14.56 4.00
CA TRP A 80 0.80 -14.39 4.84
C TRP A 80 1.08 -14.50 6.34
N ARG A 81 1.99 -15.40 6.76
CA ARG A 81 2.41 -15.51 8.16
C ARG A 81 3.11 -14.25 8.66
N TYR A 82 3.94 -13.65 7.82
CA TYR A 82 4.61 -12.39 8.10
C TYR A 82 3.60 -11.24 8.14
N CYS A 83 2.66 -11.20 7.18
CA CYS A 83 1.56 -10.25 7.15
C CYS A 83 0.75 -10.28 8.45
N TRP A 84 0.34 -11.47 8.91
CA TRP A 84 -0.35 -11.63 10.19
C TRP A 84 0.47 -11.16 11.39
N ALA A 85 1.77 -11.41 11.39
CA ALA A 85 2.65 -10.96 12.47
C ALA A 85 2.70 -9.44 12.51
N VAL A 86 2.89 -8.78 11.37
CA VAL A 86 2.86 -7.31 11.24
C VAL A 86 1.52 -6.77 11.73
N LEU A 87 0.40 -7.34 11.25
CA LEU A 87 -0.94 -6.91 11.64
C LEU A 87 -1.19 -7.01 13.15
N LYS A 88 -0.72 -8.08 13.79
CA LYS A 88 -0.87 -8.26 15.25
C LYS A 88 0.01 -7.32 16.08
N THR A 89 1.11 -6.84 15.52
CA THR A 89 2.03 -5.93 16.23
C THR A 89 1.69 -4.46 16.06
N THR A 90 0.88 -4.12 15.07
CA THR A 90 0.45 -2.74 14.83
C THR A 90 -0.53 -2.30 15.91
N PRO A 91 -0.36 -1.10 16.50
CA PRO A 91 -1.25 -0.64 17.56
C PRO A 91 -2.67 -0.39 17.05
N LEU A 92 -3.66 -0.75 17.87
CA LEU A 92 -5.08 -0.72 17.51
C LEU A 92 -5.59 0.66 17.11
N TRP A 93 -5.01 1.73 17.69
CA TRP A 93 -5.39 3.11 17.35
C TRP A 93 -5.10 3.45 15.89
N LEU A 94 -4.01 2.93 15.29
CA LEU A 94 -3.70 3.19 13.88
C LEU A 94 -4.79 2.61 12.97
N TYR A 95 -5.30 1.43 13.29
CA TYR A 95 -6.41 0.83 12.53
C TYR A 95 -7.68 1.67 12.65
N LEU A 96 -8.03 2.09 13.87
CA LEU A 96 -9.20 2.95 14.09
C LEU A 96 -9.08 4.28 13.35
N SER A 97 -7.90 4.91 13.38
CA SER A 97 -7.64 6.17 12.69
C SER A 97 -7.75 6.01 11.16
N VAL A 98 -7.11 5.00 10.58
CA VAL A 98 -7.17 4.76 9.13
C VAL A 98 -8.59 4.37 8.70
N ALA A 99 -9.31 3.56 9.47
CA ALA A 99 -10.69 3.21 9.17
C ALA A 99 -11.63 4.42 9.22
N ALA A 100 -11.47 5.30 10.22
CA ALA A 100 -12.25 6.53 10.31
C ALA A 100 -11.95 7.48 9.13
N LEU A 101 -10.69 7.62 8.75
CA LEU A 101 -10.29 8.43 7.60
C LEU A 101 -10.80 7.84 6.27
N ALA A 102 -10.79 6.51 6.11
CA ALA A 102 -11.33 5.86 4.92
C ALA A 102 -12.86 6.07 4.80
N LEU A 103 -13.57 6.07 5.94
CA LEU A 103 -15.00 6.41 5.96
C LEU A 103 -15.23 7.89 5.59
N LEU A 104 -14.39 8.80 6.09
CA LEU A 104 -14.46 10.22 5.71
C LEU A 104 -14.16 10.43 4.23
N GLN A 105 -13.18 9.71 3.69
CA GLN A 105 -12.85 9.71 2.28
C GLN A 105 -14.06 9.27 1.45
N TYR A 106 -14.69 8.14 1.79
CA TYR A 106 -15.89 7.64 1.11
C TYR A 106 -17.07 8.62 1.17
N ILE A 107 -17.30 9.25 2.33
CA ILE A 107 -18.34 10.27 2.51
C ILE A 107 -18.05 11.50 1.63
N GLY A 108 -16.77 11.89 1.54
CA GLY A 108 -16.30 12.99 0.69
C GLY A 108 -16.51 12.71 -0.80
N GLU A 109 -16.02 11.57 -1.27
CA GLU A 109 -16.14 11.11 -2.67
C GLU A 109 -17.60 11.07 -3.14
N ASN A 110 -18.49 10.57 -2.28
CA ASN A 110 -19.92 10.47 -2.58
C ASN A 110 -20.71 11.76 -2.23
N ALA A 111 -20.03 12.82 -1.81
CA ALA A 111 -20.62 14.09 -1.38
C ALA A 111 -21.79 13.94 -0.39
N ILE A 112 -21.71 12.96 0.52
CA ILE A 112 -22.79 12.66 1.47
C ILE A 112 -22.76 13.71 2.59
N GLY A 113 -23.73 14.63 2.59
CA GLY A 113 -23.85 15.67 3.62
C GLY A 113 -22.99 16.91 3.39
N PHE A 114 -22.34 17.05 2.23
CA PHE A 114 -21.53 18.20 1.84
C PHE A 114 -21.82 18.65 0.41
N SER A 115 -21.40 19.87 0.04
CA SER A 115 -21.35 20.26 -1.37
C SER A 115 -20.26 19.48 -2.08
N HIS A 116 -20.41 19.22 -3.38
CA HIS A 116 -19.44 18.45 -4.16
C HIS A 116 -18.01 18.98 -4.05
N SER A 117 -17.82 20.31 -4.07
CA SER A 117 -16.53 20.97 -3.86
C SER A 117 -15.90 20.68 -2.50
N LEU A 118 -16.70 20.60 -1.44
CA LEU A 118 -16.22 20.25 -0.10
C LEU A 118 -15.97 18.75 0.02
N GLY A 119 -16.76 17.93 -0.65
CA GLY A 119 -16.56 16.48 -0.74
C GLY A 119 -15.18 16.11 -1.29
N ILE A 120 -14.80 16.73 -2.41
CA ILE A 120 -13.47 16.55 -3.04
C ILE A 120 -12.36 16.93 -2.06
N VAL A 121 -12.47 18.09 -1.39
CA VAL A 121 -11.45 18.53 -0.42
C VAL A 121 -11.33 17.54 0.76
N VAL A 122 -12.45 17.01 1.26
CA VAL A 122 -12.47 16.03 2.35
C VAL A 122 -11.85 14.71 1.92
N GLU A 123 -12.13 14.27 0.70
CA GLU A 123 -11.54 13.07 0.10
C GLU A 123 -10.02 13.18 0.02
N GLU A 124 -9.51 14.23 -0.65
CA GLU A 124 -8.08 14.47 -0.85
C GLU A 124 -7.34 14.64 0.49
N LEU A 125 -7.93 15.36 1.44
CA LEU A 125 -7.31 15.59 2.74
C LEU A 125 -7.26 14.29 3.56
N SER A 126 -8.32 13.48 3.53
CA SER A 126 -8.37 12.21 4.25
C SER A 126 -7.32 11.24 3.69
N GLU A 127 -7.21 11.17 2.37
CA GLU A 127 -6.19 10.37 1.69
C GLU A 127 -4.77 10.84 2.03
N ALA A 128 -4.50 12.14 1.99
CA ALA A 128 -3.20 12.69 2.36
C ALA A 128 -2.81 12.34 3.80
N VAL A 129 -3.75 12.41 4.75
CA VAL A 129 -3.51 12.04 6.15
C VAL A 129 -3.25 10.53 6.29
N ILE A 130 -3.97 9.68 5.56
CA ILE A 130 -3.71 8.23 5.54
C ILE A 130 -2.28 7.95 5.08
N TYR A 131 -1.82 8.61 4.01
CA TYR A 131 -0.44 8.46 3.53
C TYR A 131 0.60 8.97 4.52
N LEU A 132 0.33 10.07 5.22
CA LEU A 132 1.23 10.58 6.27
C LEU A 132 1.31 9.61 7.46
N LEU A 133 0.18 9.03 7.89
CA LEU A 133 0.17 8.02 8.94
C LEU A 133 0.94 6.77 8.53
N ALA A 134 0.73 6.29 7.30
CA ALA A 134 1.47 5.17 6.75
C ALA A 134 2.98 5.45 6.70
N LEU A 135 3.38 6.65 6.25
CA LEU A 135 4.78 7.07 6.23
C LEU A 135 5.37 7.13 7.64
N GLY A 136 4.68 7.75 8.59
CA GLY A 136 5.13 7.86 9.98
C GLY A 136 5.30 6.50 10.65
N TYR A 137 4.36 5.58 10.38
CA TYR A 137 4.48 4.20 10.82
C TYR A 137 5.70 3.51 10.19
N LEU A 138 5.85 3.56 8.86
CA LEU A 138 7.00 2.96 8.16
C LEU A 138 8.34 3.53 8.62
N TRP A 139 8.38 4.81 8.99
CA TRP A 139 9.58 5.50 9.46
C TRP A 139 10.01 5.06 10.86
N SER A 140 9.04 4.77 11.72
CA SER A 140 9.30 4.27 13.08
C SER A 140 9.46 2.75 13.13
N PHE A 141 9.04 2.04 12.09
CA PHE A 141 9.13 0.59 12.00
C PHE A 141 10.58 0.10 11.89
N LYS A 142 11.00 -0.76 12.82
CA LYS A 142 12.34 -1.38 12.85
C LYS A 142 12.26 -2.84 12.40
N VAL A 143 12.60 -3.10 11.14
CA VAL A 143 12.56 -4.45 10.53
C VAL A 143 13.41 -5.45 11.29
N ALA A 144 14.70 -5.18 11.48
CA ALA A 144 15.63 -6.14 12.12
C ALA A 144 15.16 -6.60 13.51
N GLY A 145 14.75 -5.66 14.37
CA GLY A 145 14.24 -6.01 15.69
C GLY A 145 12.87 -6.72 15.66
N PHE A 146 12.05 -6.49 14.62
CA PHE A 146 10.80 -7.22 14.43
C PHE A 146 11.07 -8.66 13.99
N GLU A 147 11.95 -8.86 13.00
CA GLU A 147 12.29 -10.19 12.48
C GLU A 147 12.94 -11.06 13.55
N GLU A 148 13.87 -10.53 14.34
CA GLU A 148 14.50 -11.27 15.45
C GLU A 148 13.46 -11.76 16.47
N ARG A 149 12.48 -10.91 16.82
CA ARG A 149 11.38 -11.30 17.72
C ARG A 149 10.44 -12.32 17.08
N LEU A 150 10.24 -12.24 15.76
CA LEU A 150 9.40 -13.16 15.02
C LEU A 150 10.04 -14.54 14.95
N GLU A 151 11.32 -14.62 14.56
CA GLU A 151 12.10 -15.87 14.56
C GLU A 151 12.07 -16.54 15.93
N ARG A 152 12.41 -15.81 17.00
CA ARG A 152 12.39 -16.36 18.36
C ARG A 152 11.02 -16.90 18.78
N ARG A 153 9.92 -16.23 18.38
CA ARG A 153 8.56 -16.71 18.66
C ARG A 153 8.19 -17.95 17.87
N LEU A 154 8.75 -18.10 16.67
CA LEU A 154 8.55 -19.29 15.83
C LEU A 154 9.33 -20.48 16.39
N GLU A 155 10.60 -20.29 16.77
CA GLU A 155 11.43 -21.31 17.41
C GLU A 155 10.81 -21.83 18.72
N LEU A 156 10.35 -20.92 19.61
CA LEU A 156 9.69 -21.32 20.87
C LEU A 156 8.42 -22.14 20.65
N LYS A 157 7.71 -21.92 19.55
CA LYS A 157 6.52 -22.70 19.18
C LYS A 157 6.83 -24.10 18.65
N GLU A 158 8.00 -24.29 18.03
CA GLU A 158 8.45 -25.61 17.57
C GLU A 158 8.96 -26.47 18.73
N VAL A 159 9.56 -25.87 19.76
CA VAL A 159 10.09 -26.60 20.93
C VAL A 159 9.00 -27.04 21.92
N THR A 160 7.84 -26.38 21.92
CA THR A 160 6.72 -26.68 22.84
C THR A 160 5.71 -27.67 22.27
N HIS A 161 6.00 -28.25 21.10
CA HIS A 161 5.18 -29.23 20.39
C HIS A 161 5.92 -30.55 20.20
#